data_AF-A0A6I2JUU8-F1
#
_entry.id   AF-A0A6I2JUU8-F1
#
_cell.length_a   1.000
_cell.length_b   1.000
_cell.length_c   1.000
_cell.angle_alpha   90.00
_cell.angle_beta   90.00
_cell.angle_gamma   90.00
#
_symmetry.space_group_name_H-M   'P 1'
#
loop_
_entity.id
_entity.type
_entity.pdbx_description
1 polymer ?
#
loop_
_entity_poly.entity_id
_entity_poly.type
_entity_poly.pdbx_seq_one_letter_code
_entity_poly.pdbx_strand_id
1 'polypeptide(L)'
;MRKMVSVSRPNFMNNPATAQSRVEGAAARFRQAMAANNYPLARQCCEEVLRVLPNHMQVLSDYALTLMRVGEHKKSYKIYQKIYQAPAAQRAQASETWLDGLTEVCGWLNKEDEVARYGLESLQNSDVTFSKGAKVAFPSDAPPPINRNNPAENIISFSLYGGQPRYCETLIKNIEVAREFYPDWICRIYLDDSVPQHVWQRLKQPNTQLVDMSHEKTIFPTLWRFLVMDDASVKRYIVRDADSLLSEREVVAVEAWLNSPYWFHHMRDYFSHTELLLAGMWGGCHGVFHNVEQQMRDFIAQYAGSERFTDQYFLKVALWPTVRESILNHDDIFRFHHAQPWPAHQPIRWQTDSFHVGSNAGFASMAGPVENADNGWQQVEITYDGKSWTYPAKIQGETEWVLPMPFFLIDAWKAGDLTVKAL
;
A
#
# COMPACT_ATOMS: atom_id res chain seq x y z
N MET A 1 70.83 23.08 7.03
CA MET A 1 69.57 23.87 7.15
C MET A 1 68.85 23.89 5.80
N ARG A 2 67.82 23.06 5.62
CA ARG A 2 66.84 23.19 4.52
C ARG A 2 65.50 23.50 5.19
N LYS A 3 64.97 24.70 4.96
CA LYS A 3 63.67 25.15 5.48
C LYS A 3 62.56 24.46 4.70
N MET A 4 61.72 23.69 5.40
CA MET A 4 60.41 23.25 4.90
C MET A 4 59.47 24.45 4.86
N VAL A 5 58.87 24.71 3.70
CA VAL A 5 57.76 25.64 3.54
C VAL A 5 56.48 24.88 3.91
N SER A 6 55.76 25.35 4.93
CA SER A 6 54.44 24.82 5.27
C SER A 6 53.40 25.37 4.30
N VAL A 7 52.72 24.47 3.59
CA VAL A 7 51.53 24.81 2.80
C VAL A 7 50.36 24.90 3.77
N SER A 8 49.81 26.10 3.90
CA SER A 8 48.57 26.39 4.64
C SER A 8 47.40 25.59 4.04
N ARG A 9 46.73 24.77 4.85
CA ARG A 9 45.42 24.20 4.49
C ARG A 9 44.37 25.31 4.57
N PRO A 10 43.51 25.50 3.57
CA PRO A 10 42.45 26.49 3.64
C PRO A 10 41.50 26.15 4.78
N ASN A 11 41.33 27.12 5.67
CA ASN A 11 40.38 27.09 6.77
C ASN A 11 38.97 27.25 6.17
N PHE A 12 38.25 26.15 5.95
CA PHE A 12 36.82 26.22 5.64
C PHE A 12 36.06 26.65 6.91
N MET A 13 36.01 27.97 7.14
CA MET A 13 35.09 28.54 8.11
C MET A 13 33.66 28.28 7.61
N ASN A 14 32.99 27.30 8.21
CA ASN A 14 31.55 27.08 8.06
C ASN A 14 30.81 28.31 8.60
N ASN A 15 30.39 29.22 7.71
CA ASN A 15 29.48 30.29 8.07
C ASN A 15 28.10 29.68 8.41
N PRO A 16 27.56 29.86 9.63
CA PRO A 16 26.28 29.26 10.06
C PRO A 16 25.11 29.55 9.12
N ALA A 17 25.04 30.76 8.56
CA ALA A 17 23.99 31.16 7.62
C ALA A 17 24.07 30.37 6.30
N THR A 18 25.29 30.08 5.83
CA THR A 18 25.50 29.27 4.61
C THR A 18 25.21 27.79 4.85
N ALA A 19 25.42 27.29 6.07
CA ALA A 19 25.07 25.92 6.45
C ALA A 19 23.55 25.75 6.53
N GLN A 20 22.84 26.72 7.13
CA GLN A 20 21.38 26.71 7.23
C GLN A 20 20.71 26.76 5.84
N SER A 21 21.15 27.66 4.96
CA SER A 21 20.63 27.77 3.59
C SER A 21 20.86 26.48 2.76
N ARG A 22 21.99 25.80 2.96
CA ARG A 22 22.27 24.50 2.33
C ARG A 22 21.33 23.40 2.82
N VAL A 23 21.04 23.35 4.13
CA VAL A 23 20.12 22.37 4.72
C VAL A 23 18.70 22.57 4.17
N GLU A 24 18.22 23.81 4.10
CA GLU A 24 16.90 24.14 3.55
C GLU A 24 16.77 23.77 2.07
N GLY A 25 17.79 24.07 1.27
CA GLY A 25 17.83 23.69 -0.15
C GLY A 25 17.87 22.17 -0.37
N ALA A 26 18.53 21.41 0.51
CA ALA A 26 18.53 19.95 0.46
C ALA A 26 17.16 19.35 0.80
N ALA A 27 16.44 19.91 1.77
CA ALA A 27 15.11 19.42 2.15
C ALA A 27 14.07 19.58 1.02
N ALA A 28 14.11 20.70 0.28
CA ALA A 28 13.22 20.91 -0.88
C ALA A 28 13.49 19.90 -2.00
N ARG A 29 14.76 19.69 -2.36
CA ARG A 29 15.16 18.67 -3.35
C ARG A 29 14.80 17.26 -2.90
N PHE A 30 14.98 16.95 -1.61
CA PHE A 30 14.58 15.66 -1.06
C PHE A 30 13.09 15.39 -1.29
N ARG A 31 12.21 16.35 -0.95
CA ARG A 31 10.76 16.20 -1.18
C ARG A 31 10.42 15.99 -2.64
N GLN A 32 11.02 16.75 -3.55
CA GLN A 32 10.82 16.60 -4.99
C GLN A 32 11.30 15.22 -5.48
N ALA A 33 12.47 14.78 -5.02
CA ALA A 33 13.04 13.49 -5.37
C ALA A 33 12.16 12.33 -4.87
N MET A 34 11.67 12.41 -3.62
CA MET A 34 10.73 11.42 -3.06
C MET A 34 9.42 11.38 -3.83
N ALA A 35 8.84 12.53 -4.18
CA ALA A 35 7.62 12.61 -5.00
C ALA A 35 7.81 12.00 -6.40
N ALA A 36 9.02 12.08 -6.95
CA ALA A 36 9.39 11.48 -8.22
C ALA A 36 9.91 10.02 -8.12
N ASN A 37 9.92 9.43 -6.92
CA ASN A 37 10.56 8.14 -6.62
C ASN A 37 12.06 8.07 -7.02
N ASN A 38 12.75 9.20 -7.09
CA ASN A 38 14.19 9.29 -7.37
C ASN A 38 14.99 9.10 -6.07
N TYR A 39 15.01 7.87 -5.57
CA TYR A 39 15.70 7.51 -4.32
C TYR A 39 17.22 7.79 -4.32
N PRO A 40 17.96 7.61 -5.43
CA PRO A 40 19.37 8.01 -5.48
C PRO A 40 19.59 9.51 -5.20
N LEU A 41 18.78 10.39 -5.78
CA LEU A 41 18.87 11.83 -5.50
C LEU A 41 18.40 12.17 -4.08
N ALA A 42 17.33 11.55 -3.61
CA ALA A 42 16.84 11.73 -2.24
C ALA A 42 17.92 11.36 -1.21
N ARG A 43 18.60 10.22 -1.42
CA ARG A 43 19.73 9.78 -0.61
C ARG A 43 20.85 10.83 -0.55
N GLN A 44 21.24 11.39 -1.70
CA GLN A 44 22.28 12.43 -1.75
C GLN A 44 21.88 13.65 -0.92
N CYS A 45 20.62 14.06 -0.97
CA CYS A 45 20.10 15.15 -0.15
C CYS A 45 20.23 14.86 1.35
N CYS A 46 19.90 13.63 1.78
CA CYS A 46 20.09 13.22 3.18
C CYS A 46 21.57 13.24 3.58
N GLU A 47 22.48 12.74 2.74
CA GLU A 47 23.92 12.74 3.00
C GLU A 47 24.49 14.16 3.15
N GLU A 48 24.01 15.12 2.35
CA GLU A 48 24.38 16.52 2.48
C GLU A 48 23.99 17.11 3.84
N VAL A 49 22.77 16.84 4.31
CA VAL A 49 22.30 17.32 5.62
C VAL A 49 23.04 16.64 6.77
N LEU A 50 23.25 15.32 6.70
CA LEU A 50 23.93 14.54 7.74
C LEU A 50 25.43 14.88 7.89
N ARG A 51 26.07 15.46 6.86
CA ARG A 51 27.45 15.99 7.01
C ARG A 51 27.51 17.19 7.96
N VAL A 52 26.42 17.95 8.09
CA VAL A 52 26.31 19.11 8.98
C VAL A 52 25.66 18.72 10.31
N LEU A 53 24.63 17.88 10.26
CA LEU A 53 23.83 17.45 11.41
C LEU A 53 23.81 15.91 11.54
N PRO A 54 24.90 15.27 11.97
CA PRO A 54 25.09 13.80 11.88
C PRO A 54 24.16 12.95 12.76
N ASN A 55 23.43 13.58 13.69
CA ASN A 55 22.52 12.92 14.61
C ASN A 55 21.07 13.41 14.45
N HIS A 56 20.74 14.07 13.33
CA HIS A 56 19.36 14.51 13.07
C HIS A 56 18.46 13.31 12.79
N MET A 57 17.60 12.93 13.75
CA MET A 57 16.88 11.65 13.73
C MET A 57 15.87 11.51 12.59
N GLN A 58 15.11 12.57 12.26
CA GLN A 58 14.24 12.57 11.08
C GLN A 58 15.03 12.24 9.80
N VAL A 59 16.13 12.95 9.54
CA VAL A 59 16.96 12.76 8.35
C VAL A 59 17.66 11.40 8.36
N LEU A 60 18.03 10.86 9.53
CA LEU A 60 18.53 9.48 9.62
C LEU A 60 17.45 8.46 9.21
N SER A 61 16.19 8.70 9.55
CA SER A 61 15.06 7.85 9.15
C SER A 61 14.88 7.88 7.63
N ASP A 62 14.87 9.08 7.05
CA ASP A 62 14.78 9.30 5.61
C ASP A 62 15.98 8.70 4.85
N TYR A 63 17.18 8.82 5.42
CA TYR A 63 18.40 8.22 4.86
C TYR A 63 18.34 6.70 4.88
N ALA A 64 17.89 6.10 5.98
CA ALA A 64 17.75 4.66 6.08
C ALA A 64 16.71 4.12 5.08
N LEU A 65 15.60 4.83 4.90
CA LEU A 65 14.59 4.50 3.89
C LEU A 65 15.17 4.58 2.47
N THR A 66 15.84 5.67 2.12
CA THR A 66 16.42 5.82 0.78
C THR A 66 17.51 4.78 0.50
N LEU A 67 18.35 4.43 1.49
CA LEU A 67 19.30 3.32 1.40
C LEU A 67 18.60 1.98 1.14
N MET A 68 17.49 1.71 1.82
CA MET A 68 16.70 0.49 1.60
C MET A 68 16.15 0.45 0.17
N ARG A 69 15.56 1.55 -0.31
CA ARG A 69 14.95 1.62 -1.65
C ARG A 69 15.96 1.50 -2.79
N VAL A 70 17.25 1.77 -2.56
CA VAL A 70 18.34 1.53 -3.54
C VAL A 70 19.06 0.19 -3.34
N GLY A 71 18.53 -0.72 -2.50
CA GLY A 71 19.07 -2.06 -2.29
C GLY A 71 20.23 -2.14 -1.29
N GLU A 72 20.61 -1.05 -0.62
CA GLU A 72 21.68 -1.03 0.39
C GLU A 72 21.17 -1.47 1.78
N HIS A 73 20.49 -2.61 1.84
CA HIS A 73 19.77 -3.10 3.04
C HIS A 73 20.67 -3.20 4.28
N LYS A 74 21.92 -3.67 4.14
CA LYS A 74 22.86 -3.77 5.27
C LYS A 74 23.22 -2.41 5.87
N LYS A 75 23.30 -1.34 5.06
CA LYS A 75 23.57 0.01 5.56
C LYS A 75 22.32 0.61 6.18
N SER A 76 21.17 0.46 5.50
CA SER A 76 19.87 0.88 6.03
C SER A 76 19.61 0.30 7.43
N TYR A 77 19.78 -1.02 7.60
CA TYR A 77 19.66 -1.70 8.89
C TYR A 77 20.56 -1.10 9.98
N LYS A 78 21.82 -0.78 9.67
CA LYS A 78 22.72 -0.15 10.65
C LYS A 78 22.24 1.24 11.08
N ILE A 79 21.67 2.03 10.16
CA ILE A 79 21.12 3.35 10.49
C ILE A 79 19.86 3.20 11.34
N TYR A 80 18.93 2.31 10.99
CA TYR A 80 17.75 2.06 11.82
C TYR A 80 18.11 1.51 13.20
N GLN A 81 19.09 0.61 13.31
CA GLN A 81 19.61 0.16 14.61
C GLN A 81 20.22 1.29 15.43
N LYS A 82 20.92 2.25 14.81
CA LYS A 82 21.41 3.45 15.49
C LYS A 82 20.25 4.28 16.06
N ILE A 83 19.14 4.41 15.32
CA ILE A 83 17.92 5.08 15.82
C ILE A 83 17.31 4.27 16.97
N TYR A 84 17.19 2.95 16.83
CA TYR A 84 16.65 2.05 17.85
C TYR A 84 17.41 2.15 19.18
N GLN A 85 18.74 2.19 19.12
CA GLN A 85 19.64 2.24 20.28
C GLN A 85 19.81 3.64 20.88
N ALA A 86 19.27 4.69 20.25
CA ALA A 86 19.36 6.04 20.76
C ALA A 86 18.51 6.24 22.03
N PRO A 87 18.89 7.17 22.93
CA PRO A 87 18.07 7.53 24.09
C PRO A 87 16.65 7.94 23.67
N ALA A 88 15.64 7.60 24.46
CA ALA A 88 14.23 7.83 24.13
C ALA A 88 13.92 9.27 23.70
N ALA A 89 14.50 10.27 24.38
CA ALA A 89 14.32 11.68 24.05
C ALA A 89 14.87 12.08 22.66
N GLN A 90 15.92 11.42 22.18
CA GLN A 90 16.42 11.62 20.82
C GLN A 90 15.58 10.82 19.83
N ARG A 91 15.29 9.57 20.14
CA ARG A 91 14.49 8.67 19.29
C ARG A 91 13.10 9.22 18.98
N ALA A 92 12.51 9.99 19.91
CA ALA A 92 11.23 10.70 19.70
C ALA A 92 11.27 11.74 18.57
N GLN A 93 12.45 12.11 18.06
CA GLN A 93 12.63 13.04 16.93
C GLN A 93 12.82 12.31 15.59
N ALA A 94 12.76 10.98 15.57
CA ALA A 94 12.77 10.18 14.34
C ALA A 94 11.40 10.24 13.65
N SER A 95 11.35 9.82 12.39
CA SER A 95 10.09 9.72 11.64
C SER A 95 9.13 8.75 12.32
N GLU A 96 7.83 9.03 12.39
CA GLU A 96 6.85 8.16 13.05
C GLU A 96 6.90 6.68 12.58
N THR A 97 7.32 6.43 11.34
CA THR A 97 7.42 5.10 10.73
C THR A 97 8.82 4.48 10.76
N TRP A 98 9.76 5.04 11.54
CA TRP A 98 11.14 4.54 11.57
C TRP A 98 11.23 3.05 11.99
N LEU A 99 10.31 2.60 12.86
CA LEU A 99 10.27 1.22 13.34
C LEU A 99 9.65 0.27 12.30
N ASP A 100 8.71 0.76 11.48
CA ASP A 100 8.20 0.04 10.30
C ASP A 100 9.33 -0.16 9.29
N GLY A 101 10.11 0.89 9.02
CA GLY A 101 11.29 0.80 8.15
C GLY A 101 12.37 -0.16 8.68
N LEU A 102 12.58 -0.22 10.00
CA LEU A 102 13.46 -1.21 10.62
C LEU A 102 12.93 -2.63 10.44
N THR A 103 11.62 -2.84 10.59
CA THR A 103 10.99 -4.14 10.37
C THR A 103 11.13 -4.57 8.91
N GLU A 104 10.85 -3.65 7.98
CA GLU A 104 10.94 -3.91 6.54
C GLU A 104 12.36 -4.32 6.12
N VAL A 105 13.38 -3.57 6.57
CA VAL A 105 14.77 -3.92 6.22
C VAL A 105 15.23 -5.23 6.86
N CYS A 106 14.67 -5.63 8.00
CA CYS A 106 14.91 -6.95 8.58
C CYS A 106 14.34 -8.06 7.68
N GLY A 107 13.16 -7.84 7.09
CA GLY A 107 12.56 -8.73 6.10
C GLY A 107 13.44 -8.92 4.88
N TRP A 108 13.92 -7.82 4.30
CA TRP A 108 14.87 -7.85 3.17
C TRP A 108 16.23 -8.51 3.48
N LEU A 109 16.57 -8.65 4.76
CA LEU A 109 17.79 -9.31 5.24
C LEU A 109 17.54 -10.73 5.76
N ASN A 110 16.32 -11.26 5.62
CA ASN A 110 15.89 -12.58 6.12
C ASN A 110 16.16 -12.75 7.63
N LYS A 111 15.85 -11.72 8.42
CA LYS A 111 16.00 -11.71 9.88
C LYS A 111 14.65 -11.96 10.56
N GLU A 112 14.12 -13.17 10.43
CA GLU A 112 12.74 -13.52 10.84
C GLU A 112 12.43 -13.16 12.31
N ASP A 113 13.33 -13.49 13.26
CA ASP A 113 13.14 -13.14 14.67
C ASP A 113 13.07 -11.62 14.91
N GLU A 114 13.82 -10.84 14.13
CA GLU A 114 13.82 -9.39 14.24
C GLU A 114 12.60 -8.76 13.55
N VAL A 115 12.12 -9.35 12.45
CA VAL A 115 10.84 -8.98 11.83
C VAL A 115 9.70 -9.15 12.83
N ALA A 116 9.59 -10.34 13.43
CA ALA A 116 8.54 -10.62 14.41
C ALA A 116 8.60 -9.65 15.59
N ARG A 117 9.80 -9.43 16.14
CA ARG A 117 10.01 -8.55 17.30
C ARG A 117 9.72 -7.08 16.99
N TYR A 118 10.33 -6.52 15.95
CA TYR A 118 10.20 -5.08 15.65
C TYR A 118 8.84 -4.74 15.08
N GLY A 119 8.25 -5.62 14.26
CA GLY A 119 6.90 -5.42 13.74
C GLY A 119 5.84 -5.48 14.83
N LEU A 120 5.97 -6.44 15.78
CA LEU A 120 5.09 -6.47 16.95
C LEU A 120 5.24 -5.21 17.81
N GLU A 121 6.48 -4.74 18.05
CA GLU A 121 6.73 -3.49 18.78
C GLU A 121 6.09 -2.29 18.07
N SER A 122 6.19 -2.20 16.74
CA SER A 122 5.54 -1.14 15.95
C SER A 122 4.03 -1.15 16.11
N LEU A 123 3.40 -2.32 15.92
CA LEU A 123 1.96 -2.50 16.05
C LEU A 123 1.46 -2.18 17.47
N GLN A 124 2.18 -2.61 18.51
CA GLN A 124 1.84 -2.29 19.90
C GLN A 124 1.93 -0.79 20.20
N ASN A 125 2.97 -0.11 19.70
CA ASN A 125 3.10 1.34 19.87
C ASN A 125 1.96 2.10 19.17
N SER A 126 1.60 1.65 17.97
CA SER A 126 0.46 2.20 17.23
C SER A 126 -0.84 1.94 17.98
N ASP A 127 -1.06 0.74 18.51
CA ASP A 127 -2.26 0.38 19.28
C ASP A 127 -2.43 1.23 20.55
N VAL A 128 -1.35 1.44 21.30
CA VAL A 128 -1.37 2.31 22.49
C VAL A 128 -1.81 3.74 22.15
N THR A 129 -1.45 4.20 20.95
CA THR A 129 -1.79 5.53 20.44
C THR A 129 -3.25 5.60 20.02
N PHE A 130 -3.70 4.66 19.19
CA PHE A 130 -4.99 4.76 18.49
C PHE A 130 -6.14 4.04 19.19
N SER A 131 -5.90 3.09 20.09
CA SER A 131 -6.96 2.35 20.80
C SER A 131 -7.85 3.20 21.73
N LYS A 132 -7.41 4.42 22.05
CA LYS A 132 -8.08 5.35 22.97
C LYS A 132 -9.08 6.27 22.25
N GLY A 133 -9.24 6.13 20.94
CA GLY A 133 -10.21 6.91 20.16
C GLY A 133 -11.67 6.62 20.54
N ALA A 134 -12.58 7.35 19.92
CA ALA A 134 -14.01 7.15 20.12
C ALA A 134 -14.42 5.74 19.68
N LYS A 135 -15.27 5.10 20.49
CA LYS A 135 -15.77 3.75 20.23
C LYS A 135 -17.25 3.79 19.93
N VAL A 136 -17.70 2.88 19.08
CA VAL A 136 -19.11 2.67 18.78
C VAL A 136 -19.58 1.37 19.43
N ALA A 137 -20.82 1.33 19.91
CA ALA A 137 -21.38 0.14 20.51
C ALA A 137 -21.72 -0.90 19.43
N PHE A 138 -21.45 -2.17 19.71
CA PHE A 138 -21.87 -3.26 18.85
C PHE A 138 -23.40 -3.46 18.94
N PRO A 139 -24.10 -3.72 17.82
CA PRO A 139 -25.54 -3.99 17.83
C PRO A 139 -25.95 -5.22 18.65
N SER A 140 -25.06 -6.21 18.75
CA SER A 140 -25.25 -7.47 19.47
C SER A 140 -23.90 -8.12 19.78
N ASP A 141 -23.90 -9.12 20.66
CA ASP A 141 -22.68 -9.85 21.09
C ASP A 141 -21.93 -10.52 19.92
N ALA A 142 -22.66 -10.94 18.90
CA ALA A 142 -22.13 -11.52 17.67
C ALA A 142 -22.94 -11.04 16.45
N PRO A 143 -22.34 -10.97 15.25
CA PRO A 143 -23.05 -10.60 14.04
C PRO A 143 -24.04 -11.70 13.60
N PRO A 144 -25.16 -11.35 12.94
CA PRO A 144 -26.09 -12.35 12.39
C PRO A 144 -25.40 -13.17 11.29
N PRO A 145 -25.70 -14.46 11.08
CA PRO A 145 -25.05 -15.29 10.05
C PRO A 145 -25.10 -14.68 8.65
N ILE A 146 -24.11 -15.02 7.81
CA ILE A 146 -24.09 -14.61 6.40
C ILE A 146 -25.30 -15.18 5.63
N ASN A 147 -25.91 -14.36 4.79
CA ASN A 147 -26.97 -14.79 3.88
C ASN A 147 -26.40 -15.18 2.52
N ARG A 148 -26.04 -16.46 2.36
CA ARG A 148 -25.46 -16.96 1.10
C ARG A 148 -26.46 -17.04 -0.06
N ASN A 149 -27.76 -16.94 0.23
CA ASN A 149 -28.81 -16.99 -0.78
C ASN A 149 -29.09 -15.63 -1.42
N ASN A 150 -28.52 -14.54 -0.89
CA ASN A 150 -28.64 -13.20 -1.43
C ASN A 150 -27.27 -12.54 -1.60
N PRO A 151 -26.58 -12.75 -2.74
CA PRO A 151 -25.24 -12.18 -2.97
C PRO A 151 -25.17 -10.65 -2.87
N ALA A 152 -26.28 -9.94 -3.10
CA ALA A 152 -26.32 -8.49 -2.95
C ALA A 152 -26.08 -8.00 -1.51
N GLU A 153 -26.21 -8.88 -0.51
CA GLU A 153 -25.91 -8.60 0.90
C GLU A 153 -24.42 -8.82 1.24
N ASN A 154 -23.63 -9.45 0.36
CA ASN A 154 -22.23 -9.83 0.62
C ASN A 154 -21.31 -9.21 -0.43
N ILE A 155 -20.57 -8.16 -0.05
CA ILE A 155 -19.83 -7.32 -1.00
C ILE A 155 -18.31 -7.47 -0.87
N ILE A 156 -17.63 -7.70 -1.99
CA ILE A 156 -16.19 -7.49 -2.13
C ILE A 156 -15.99 -6.09 -2.70
N SER A 157 -15.45 -5.17 -1.91
CA SER A 157 -15.38 -3.75 -2.22
C SER A 157 -14.00 -3.34 -2.74
N PHE A 158 -13.98 -2.68 -3.90
CA PHE A 158 -12.76 -2.19 -4.58
C PHE A 158 -12.89 -0.71 -4.97
N SER A 159 -11.76 0.00 -4.97
CA SER A 159 -11.61 1.30 -5.65
C SER A 159 -10.79 1.09 -6.92
N LEU A 160 -11.20 1.69 -8.04
CA LEU A 160 -10.40 1.73 -9.27
C LEU A 160 -10.39 3.14 -9.87
N TYR A 161 -9.20 3.69 -10.06
CA TYR A 161 -8.99 5.00 -10.68
C TYR A 161 -7.67 4.99 -11.45
N GLY A 162 -7.57 5.83 -12.46
CA GLY A 162 -6.49 5.86 -13.44
C GLY A 162 -6.55 4.72 -14.44
N GLY A 163 -5.78 4.87 -15.52
CA GLY A 163 -5.78 3.92 -16.64
C GLY A 163 -4.58 2.99 -16.69
N GLN A 164 -3.84 2.77 -15.60
CA GLN A 164 -2.70 1.86 -15.67
C GLN A 164 -3.14 0.39 -15.62
N PRO A 165 -2.60 -0.47 -16.50
CA PRO A 165 -3.00 -1.87 -16.58
C PRO A 165 -2.61 -2.67 -15.32
N ARG A 166 -1.55 -2.28 -14.59
CA ARG A 166 -1.25 -2.85 -13.25
C ARG A 166 -2.43 -2.86 -12.27
N TYR A 167 -3.38 -1.94 -12.40
CA TYR A 167 -4.61 -1.91 -11.59
C TYR A 167 -5.80 -2.44 -12.39
N CYS A 168 -5.97 -1.99 -13.63
CA CYS A 168 -7.13 -2.35 -14.44
C CYS A 168 -7.19 -3.85 -14.73
N GLU A 169 -6.09 -4.42 -15.25
CA GLU A 169 -6.04 -5.84 -15.63
C GLU A 169 -6.02 -6.75 -14.40
N THR A 170 -5.39 -6.31 -13.31
CA THR A 170 -5.42 -7.05 -12.04
C THR A 170 -6.83 -7.10 -11.47
N LEU A 171 -7.57 -5.98 -11.47
CA LEU A 171 -8.95 -6.00 -10.98
C LEU A 171 -9.85 -6.86 -11.87
N ILE A 172 -9.71 -6.77 -13.19
CA ILE A 172 -10.46 -7.65 -14.10
C ILE A 172 -10.18 -9.12 -13.77
N LYS A 173 -8.90 -9.47 -13.50
CA LYS A 173 -8.55 -10.83 -13.08
C LYS A 173 -9.17 -11.21 -11.74
N ASN A 174 -9.24 -10.29 -10.79
CA ASN A 174 -9.93 -10.50 -9.52
C ASN A 174 -11.43 -10.75 -9.70
N ILE A 175 -12.10 -10.02 -10.60
CA ILE A 175 -13.54 -10.24 -10.88
C ILE A 175 -13.78 -11.65 -11.44
N GLU A 176 -12.90 -12.13 -12.33
CA GLU A 176 -12.95 -13.49 -12.86
C GLU A 176 -12.82 -14.52 -11.74
N VAL A 177 -11.76 -14.40 -10.93
CA VAL A 177 -11.44 -15.35 -9.85
C VAL A 177 -12.46 -15.31 -8.71
N ALA A 178 -13.03 -14.14 -8.42
CA ALA A 178 -14.07 -13.99 -7.41
C ALA A 178 -15.31 -14.84 -7.71
N ARG A 179 -15.63 -15.11 -8.99
CA ARG A 179 -16.76 -15.99 -9.36
C ARG A 179 -16.56 -17.44 -8.90
N GLU A 180 -15.31 -17.87 -8.83
CA GLU A 180 -14.94 -19.21 -8.36
C GLU A 180 -14.89 -19.26 -6.83
N PHE A 181 -14.25 -18.25 -6.22
CA PHE A 181 -13.97 -18.22 -4.79
C PHE A 181 -15.12 -17.74 -3.92
N TYR A 182 -15.94 -16.83 -4.44
CA TYR A 182 -16.99 -16.14 -3.70
C TYR A 182 -18.28 -16.10 -4.55
N PRO A 183 -18.85 -17.27 -4.93
CA PRO A 183 -20.03 -17.32 -5.79
C PRO A 183 -21.28 -16.70 -5.16
N ASP A 184 -21.30 -16.57 -3.84
CA ASP A 184 -22.33 -15.95 -3.01
C ASP A 184 -22.03 -14.47 -2.66
N TRP A 185 -21.10 -13.83 -3.37
CA TRP A 185 -20.74 -12.43 -3.19
C TRP A 185 -20.84 -11.63 -4.50
N ILE A 186 -20.98 -10.32 -4.37
CA ILE A 186 -20.89 -9.36 -5.47
C ILE A 186 -19.64 -8.51 -5.31
N CYS A 187 -18.87 -8.38 -6.39
CA CYS A 187 -17.79 -7.41 -6.43
C CYS A 187 -18.36 -6.01 -6.71
N ARG A 188 -18.25 -5.10 -5.76
CA ARG A 188 -18.59 -3.70 -5.95
C ARG A 188 -17.34 -2.90 -6.26
N ILE A 189 -17.35 -2.18 -7.37
CA ILE A 189 -16.24 -1.39 -7.86
C ILE A 189 -16.68 0.08 -7.88
N TYR A 190 -16.02 0.89 -7.07
CA TYR A 190 -16.12 2.34 -7.10
C TYR A 190 -15.07 2.87 -8.07
N LEU A 191 -15.50 3.49 -9.18
CA LEU A 191 -14.61 3.90 -10.27
C LEU A 191 -15.04 5.20 -10.95
N ASP A 192 -14.11 5.89 -11.62
CA ASP A 192 -14.34 7.18 -12.27
C ASP A 192 -13.98 7.19 -13.77
N ASP A 193 -14.14 8.35 -14.40
CA ASP A 193 -13.87 8.63 -15.81
C ASP A 193 -12.38 8.61 -16.19
N SER A 194 -11.47 8.51 -15.22
CA SER A 194 -10.04 8.30 -15.49
C SER A 194 -9.70 6.85 -15.85
N VAL A 195 -10.64 5.92 -15.63
CA VAL A 195 -10.54 4.52 -16.03
C VAL A 195 -10.96 4.36 -17.51
N PRO A 196 -10.16 3.69 -18.37
CA PRO A 196 -10.47 3.53 -19.79
C PRO A 196 -11.83 2.86 -20.05
N GLN A 197 -12.54 3.31 -21.07
CA GLN A 197 -13.90 2.83 -21.37
C GLN A 197 -13.97 1.32 -21.64
N HIS A 198 -12.93 0.72 -22.22
CA HIS A 198 -12.88 -0.72 -22.44
C HIS A 198 -12.80 -1.51 -21.12
N VAL A 199 -12.21 -0.93 -20.06
CA VAL A 199 -12.17 -1.50 -18.71
C VAL A 199 -13.57 -1.42 -18.10
N TRP A 200 -14.25 -0.28 -18.18
CA TRP A 200 -15.67 -0.16 -17.77
C TRP A 200 -16.55 -1.23 -18.43
N GLN A 201 -16.36 -1.48 -19.73
CA GLN A 201 -17.10 -2.52 -20.45
C GLN A 201 -16.77 -3.92 -19.96
N ARG A 202 -15.49 -4.25 -19.73
CA ARG A 202 -15.05 -5.58 -19.25
C ARG A 202 -15.49 -5.86 -17.82
N LEU A 203 -15.59 -4.83 -16.98
CA LEU A 203 -16.07 -4.94 -15.60
C LEU A 203 -17.59 -5.13 -15.50
N LYS A 204 -18.38 -4.87 -16.55
CA LYS A 204 -19.82 -5.15 -16.55
C LYS A 204 -20.08 -6.66 -16.65
N GLN A 205 -20.07 -7.33 -15.50
CA GLN A 205 -20.30 -8.77 -15.34
C GLN A 205 -21.51 -9.05 -14.43
N PRO A 206 -22.15 -10.23 -14.52
CA PRO A 206 -23.32 -10.56 -13.69
C PRO A 206 -23.08 -10.47 -12.17
N ASN A 207 -21.84 -10.72 -11.70
CA ASN A 207 -21.47 -10.70 -10.28
C ASN A 207 -20.82 -9.37 -9.84
N THR A 208 -21.11 -8.28 -10.56
CA THR A 208 -20.50 -6.97 -10.28
C THR A 208 -21.53 -5.87 -10.07
N GLN A 209 -21.16 -4.88 -9.27
CA GLN A 209 -21.86 -3.60 -9.12
C GLN A 209 -20.86 -2.47 -9.38
N LEU A 210 -21.14 -1.63 -10.38
CA LEU A 210 -20.31 -0.48 -10.70
C LEU A 210 -20.94 0.77 -10.07
N VAL A 211 -20.15 1.51 -9.31
CA VAL A 211 -20.54 2.79 -8.70
C VAL A 211 -19.70 3.89 -9.31
N ASP A 212 -20.35 4.77 -10.07
CA ASP A 212 -19.69 5.87 -10.76
C ASP A 212 -19.35 7.01 -9.79
N MET A 213 -18.05 7.22 -9.59
CA MET A 213 -17.46 8.23 -8.72
C MET A 213 -16.96 9.45 -9.50
N SER A 214 -17.25 9.57 -10.80
CA SER A 214 -16.73 10.65 -11.66
C SER A 214 -17.09 12.06 -11.16
N HIS A 215 -18.19 12.19 -10.42
CA HIS A 215 -18.64 13.46 -9.83
C HIS A 215 -18.23 13.67 -8.36
N GLU A 216 -17.61 12.68 -7.71
CA GLU A 216 -17.09 12.81 -6.34
C GLU A 216 -15.70 13.45 -6.37
N LYS A 217 -15.55 14.60 -5.69
CA LYS A 217 -14.33 15.43 -5.75
C LYS A 217 -13.69 15.72 -4.39
N THR A 218 -14.26 15.19 -3.32
CA THR A 218 -13.91 15.51 -1.94
C THR A 218 -13.45 14.30 -1.14
N ILE A 219 -13.88 13.09 -1.52
CA ILE A 219 -13.38 11.85 -0.96
C ILE A 219 -12.30 11.31 -1.89
N PHE A 220 -11.11 11.07 -1.36
CA PHE A 220 -10.00 10.52 -2.14
C PHE A 220 -10.33 9.10 -2.65
N PRO A 221 -9.87 8.73 -3.86
CA PRO A 221 -10.15 7.41 -4.42
C PRO A 221 -9.74 6.22 -3.57
N THR A 222 -8.67 6.37 -2.78
CA THR A 222 -8.20 5.36 -1.82
C THR A 222 -9.24 5.05 -0.73
N LEU A 223 -10.22 5.91 -0.50
CA LEU A 223 -11.26 5.74 0.52
C LEU A 223 -12.59 5.20 -0.03
N TRP A 224 -12.84 5.25 -1.35
CA TRP A 224 -14.17 4.92 -1.90
C TRP A 224 -14.66 3.53 -1.54
N ARG A 225 -13.77 2.53 -1.53
CA ARG A 225 -14.09 1.16 -1.11
C ARG A 225 -14.62 1.03 0.32
N PHE A 226 -14.48 2.05 1.17
CA PHE A 226 -15.06 2.09 2.51
C PHE A 226 -16.52 2.55 2.54
N LEU A 227 -17.03 3.17 1.47
CA LEU A 227 -18.44 3.59 1.37
C LEU A 227 -19.42 2.42 1.45
N VAL A 228 -18.95 1.19 1.23
CA VAL A 228 -19.73 -0.05 1.42
C VAL A 228 -20.31 -0.17 2.83
N MET A 229 -19.67 0.44 3.84
CA MET A 229 -20.13 0.39 5.24
C MET A 229 -21.47 1.11 5.46
N ASP A 230 -21.74 2.18 4.71
CA ASP A 230 -22.97 2.97 4.85
C ASP A 230 -24.17 2.36 4.10
N ASP A 231 -23.94 1.37 3.23
CA ASP A 231 -25.02 0.72 2.50
C ASP A 231 -25.81 -0.25 3.38
N ALA A 232 -27.04 0.15 3.75
CA ALA A 232 -27.93 -0.64 4.60
C ALA A 232 -28.38 -1.97 4.00
N SER A 233 -28.26 -2.15 2.67
CA SER A 233 -28.53 -3.43 2.01
C SER A 233 -27.43 -4.45 2.22
N VAL A 234 -26.20 -4.00 2.51
CA VAL A 234 -25.05 -4.87 2.76
C VAL A 234 -25.12 -5.42 4.18
N LYS A 235 -24.76 -6.68 4.37
CA LYS A 235 -24.66 -7.37 5.68
C LYS A 235 -23.25 -7.85 5.96
N ARG A 236 -22.51 -8.21 4.92
CA ARG A 236 -21.09 -8.59 4.96
C ARG A 236 -20.32 -7.84 3.90
N TYR A 237 -19.15 -7.35 4.26
CA TYR A 237 -18.23 -6.80 3.29
C TYR A 237 -16.79 -7.22 3.57
N ILE A 238 -16.02 -7.39 2.51
CA ILE A 238 -14.56 -7.46 2.56
C ILE A 238 -14.01 -6.36 1.66
N VAL A 239 -12.90 -5.76 2.06
CA VAL A 239 -12.27 -4.65 1.33
C VAL A 239 -10.94 -5.12 0.77
N ARG A 240 -10.70 -4.84 -0.52
CA ARG A 240 -9.52 -5.30 -1.25
C ARG A 240 -8.93 -4.19 -2.12
N ASP A 241 -7.60 -4.20 -2.24
CA ASP A 241 -6.90 -3.36 -3.18
C ASP A 241 -7.00 -3.95 -4.60
N ALA A 242 -7.14 -3.09 -5.61
CA ALA A 242 -7.32 -3.51 -7.00
C ALA A 242 -6.11 -4.27 -7.57
N ASP A 243 -4.90 -4.02 -7.04
CA ASP A 243 -3.67 -4.68 -7.45
C ASP A 243 -3.31 -5.92 -6.61
N SER A 244 -4.17 -6.35 -5.68
CA SER A 244 -3.94 -7.55 -4.86
C SER A 244 -4.81 -8.71 -5.33
N LEU A 245 -4.19 -9.78 -5.86
CA LEU A 245 -4.94 -10.92 -6.37
C LEU A 245 -5.56 -11.77 -5.26
N LEU A 246 -6.84 -12.14 -5.44
CA LEU A 246 -7.54 -13.07 -4.56
C LEU A 246 -6.91 -14.46 -4.62
N SER A 247 -6.81 -15.16 -3.48
CA SER A 247 -6.17 -16.50 -3.41
C SER A 247 -6.90 -17.49 -2.52
N GLU A 248 -6.58 -18.77 -2.70
CA GLU A 248 -7.09 -19.89 -1.91
C GLU A 248 -6.89 -19.69 -0.40
N ARG A 249 -5.77 -19.07 -0.02
CA ARG A 249 -5.41 -18.79 1.38
C ARG A 249 -6.35 -17.78 2.03
N GLU A 250 -6.73 -16.71 1.33
CA GLU A 250 -7.65 -15.73 1.91
C GLU A 250 -9.08 -16.24 1.98
N VAL A 251 -9.50 -17.10 1.05
CA VAL A 251 -10.86 -17.65 1.03
C VAL A 251 -11.13 -18.44 2.32
N VAL A 252 -10.21 -19.31 2.71
CA VAL A 252 -10.37 -20.10 3.95
C VAL A 252 -10.29 -19.23 5.21
N ALA A 253 -9.54 -18.13 5.18
CA ALA A 253 -9.47 -17.17 6.29
C ALA A 253 -10.78 -16.37 6.42
N VAL A 254 -11.34 -15.89 5.30
CA VAL A 254 -12.65 -15.24 5.27
C VAL A 254 -13.73 -16.20 5.75
N GLU A 255 -13.72 -17.46 5.30
CA GLU A 255 -14.64 -18.49 5.77
C GLU A 255 -14.50 -18.77 7.28
N ALA A 256 -13.27 -18.81 7.81
CA ALA A 256 -13.05 -18.93 9.25
C ALA A 256 -13.68 -17.76 10.03
N TRP A 257 -13.54 -16.53 9.52
CA TRP A 257 -14.20 -15.36 10.11
C TRP A 257 -15.72 -15.43 10.04
N LEU A 258 -16.31 -15.80 8.89
CA LEU A 258 -17.76 -15.88 8.73
C LEU A 258 -18.40 -16.88 9.70
N ASN A 259 -17.63 -17.89 10.13
CA ASN A 259 -18.02 -18.90 11.11
C ASN A 259 -17.62 -18.56 12.56
N SER A 260 -17.15 -17.34 12.81
CA SER A 260 -16.71 -16.86 14.13
C SER A 260 -17.72 -15.87 14.73
N PRO A 261 -17.64 -15.56 16.04
CA PRO A 261 -18.47 -14.53 16.65
C PRO A 261 -17.97 -13.10 16.40
N TYR A 262 -16.89 -12.91 15.63
CA TYR A 262 -16.25 -11.61 15.46
C TYR A 262 -16.93 -10.74 14.40
N TRP A 263 -17.12 -9.46 14.72
CA TRP A 263 -17.71 -8.47 13.80
C TRP A 263 -16.78 -8.11 12.63
N PHE A 264 -15.47 -8.21 12.83
CA PHE A 264 -14.46 -7.82 11.86
C PHE A 264 -13.44 -8.94 11.59
N HIS A 265 -12.79 -8.82 10.44
CA HIS A 265 -11.72 -9.71 9.99
C HIS A 265 -10.53 -8.89 9.51
N HIS A 266 -9.32 -9.37 9.80
CA HIS A 266 -8.09 -8.80 9.27
C HIS A 266 -7.03 -9.88 9.05
N MET A 267 -6.15 -9.61 8.09
CA MET A 267 -5.09 -10.51 7.68
C MET A 267 -3.76 -9.75 7.54
N ARG A 268 -2.64 -10.37 7.93
CA ARG A 268 -1.26 -9.93 7.64
C ARG A 268 -0.47 -11.11 7.08
N ASP A 269 0.20 -10.91 5.95
CA ASP A 269 0.94 -11.99 5.27
C ASP A 269 2.32 -11.57 4.76
N TYR A 270 2.83 -10.41 5.17
CA TYR A 270 4.15 -9.95 4.75
C TYR A 270 4.86 -9.09 5.80
N PHE A 271 6.19 -9.08 5.76
CA PHE A 271 7.01 -8.40 6.77
C PHE A 271 6.86 -6.88 6.77
N SER A 272 6.31 -6.28 5.72
CA SER A 272 6.02 -4.83 5.69
C SER A 272 4.59 -4.50 6.14
N HIS A 273 3.78 -5.50 6.53
CA HIS A 273 2.38 -5.31 6.93
C HIS A 273 2.25 -4.87 8.39
N THR A 274 2.94 -3.79 8.76
CA THR A 274 3.02 -3.27 10.15
C THR A 274 1.96 -2.22 10.50
N GLU A 275 0.84 -2.20 9.77
CA GLU A 275 -0.29 -1.29 10.01
C GLU A 275 -1.36 -1.96 10.87
N LEU A 276 -2.08 -1.18 11.69
CA LEU A 276 -3.12 -1.71 12.60
C LEU A 276 -4.28 -2.36 11.85
N LEU A 277 -4.66 -1.78 10.72
CA LEU A 277 -5.62 -2.33 9.77
C LEU A 277 -5.14 -1.98 8.36
N LEU A 278 -4.76 -2.99 7.59
CA LEU A 278 -4.32 -2.82 6.20
C LEU A 278 -5.53 -2.51 5.33
N ALA A 279 -5.46 -1.43 4.55
CA ALA A 279 -6.63 -0.88 3.86
C ALA A 279 -7.27 -1.83 2.84
N GLY A 280 -6.50 -2.77 2.29
CA GLY A 280 -6.97 -3.80 1.37
C GLY A 280 -7.06 -5.23 1.92
N MET A 281 -6.95 -5.44 3.25
CA MET A 281 -6.91 -6.81 3.81
C MET A 281 -7.80 -7.00 5.03
N TRP A 282 -9.01 -6.43 5.00
CA TRP A 282 -9.95 -6.51 6.11
C TRP A 282 -11.39 -6.70 5.64
N GLY A 283 -12.29 -6.95 6.58
CA GLY A 283 -13.73 -7.07 6.34
C GLY A 283 -14.53 -6.81 7.60
N GLY A 284 -15.84 -6.63 7.44
CA GLY A 284 -16.74 -6.33 8.53
C GLY A 284 -18.19 -6.67 8.24
N CYS A 285 -19.00 -6.52 9.28
CA CYS A 285 -20.45 -6.64 9.19
C CYS A 285 -21.10 -5.25 9.27
N HIS A 286 -22.17 -5.05 8.52
CA HIS A 286 -22.92 -3.80 8.57
C HIS A 286 -23.57 -3.59 9.95
N GLY A 287 -23.77 -2.32 10.32
CA GLY A 287 -24.51 -1.91 11.53
C GLY A 287 -23.63 -1.45 12.69
N VAL A 288 -22.30 -1.57 12.61
CA VAL A 288 -21.40 -1.02 13.64
C VAL A 288 -21.03 0.43 13.35
N PHE A 289 -20.63 0.72 12.11
CA PHE A 289 -20.29 2.07 11.68
C PHE A 289 -21.41 2.67 10.85
N HIS A 290 -21.64 3.97 11.02
CA HIS A 290 -22.66 4.74 10.31
C HIS A 290 -22.12 6.11 9.94
N ASN A 291 -22.64 6.68 8.85
CA ASN A 291 -22.23 8.00 8.36
C ASN A 291 -20.71 8.06 8.10
N VAL A 292 -20.15 6.95 7.61
CA VAL A 292 -18.73 6.82 7.32
C VAL A 292 -18.31 7.81 6.25
N GLU A 293 -19.15 8.06 5.26
CA GLU A 293 -18.95 9.07 4.22
C GLU A 293 -18.60 10.44 4.83
N GLN A 294 -19.42 10.93 5.78
CA GLN A 294 -19.15 12.20 6.44
C GLN A 294 -17.91 12.13 7.34
N GLN A 295 -17.68 11.02 8.05
CA GLN A 295 -16.47 10.84 8.86
C GLN A 295 -15.20 10.92 8.00
N MET A 296 -15.23 10.39 6.77
CA MET A 296 -14.12 10.51 5.82
C MET A 296 -13.91 11.96 5.36
N ARG A 297 -15.00 12.68 5.05
CA ARG A 297 -14.94 14.12 4.69
C ARG A 297 -14.33 14.95 5.83
N ASP A 298 -14.77 14.72 7.06
CA ASP A 298 -14.29 15.41 8.25
C ASP A 298 -12.81 15.09 8.52
N PHE A 299 -12.41 13.82 8.34
CA PHE A 299 -11.02 13.39 8.47
C PHE A 299 -10.13 14.06 7.43
N ILE A 300 -10.53 14.04 6.15
CA ILE A 300 -9.77 14.65 5.05
C ILE A 300 -9.57 16.14 5.28
N ALA A 301 -10.61 16.85 5.76
CA ALA A 301 -10.52 18.28 6.05
C ALA A 301 -9.46 18.64 7.10
N GLN A 302 -9.07 17.70 7.97
CA GLN A 302 -8.08 17.89 9.03
C GLN A 302 -6.73 17.22 8.72
N TYR A 303 -6.67 16.35 7.70
CA TYR A 303 -5.50 15.54 7.42
C TYR A 303 -4.44 16.33 6.64
N ALA A 304 -3.27 16.50 7.24
CA ALA A 304 -2.13 17.21 6.65
C ALA A 304 -1.05 16.27 6.06
N GLY A 305 -1.30 14.96 6.03
CA GLY A 305 -0.36 13.96 5.53
C GLY A 305 -0.47 13.72 4.02
N SER A 306 0.22 12.69 3.52
CA SER A 306 0.13 12.29 2.11
C SER A 306 -1.20 11.61 1.82
N GLU A 307 -1.86 12.02 0.72
CA GLU A 307 -3.10 11.40 0.20
C GLU A 307 -2.98 9.87 0.01
N ARG A 308 -1.76 9.39 -0.30
CA ARG A 308 -1.47 7.97 -0.48
C ARG A 308 -1.74 7.13 0.76
N PHE A 309 -1.55 7.69 1.95
CA PHE A 309 -1.68 6.98 3.23
C PHE A 309 -2.96 7.36 3.98
N THR A 310 -3.84 8.16 3.37
CA THR A 310 -5.06 8.64 4.01
C THR A 310 -5.99 7.49 4.41
N ASP A 311 -6.06 6.42 3.62
CA ASP A 311 -6.90 5.26 3.92
C ASP A 311 -6.44 4.54 5.20
N GLN A 312 -5.16 4.18 5.29
CA GLN A 312 -4.61 3.54 6.48
C GLN A 312 -4.71 4.44 7.73
N TYR A 313 -4.48 5.75 7.55
CA TYR A 313 -4.58 6.70 8.66
C TYR A 313 -6.04 6.92 9.12
N PHE A 314 -6.99 6.94 8.19
CA PHE A 314 -8.41 6.96 8.51
C PHE A 314 -8.81 5.71 9.30
N LEU A 315 -8.40 4.52 8.83
CA LEU A 315 -8.73 3.26 9.50
C LEU A 315 -8.21 3.21 10.95
N LYS A 316 -6.97 3.64 11.20
CA LYS A 316 -6.43 3.63 12.56
C LYS A 316 -7.07 4.66 13.49
N VAL A 317 -7.45 5.83 12.97
CA VAL A 317 -8.07 6.88 13.81
C VAL A 317 -9.55 6.61 14.05
N ALA A 318 -10.30 6.31 12.99
CA ALA A 318 -11.76 6.24 13.05
C ALA A 318 -12.28 4.84 13.40
N LEU A 319 -11.63 3.78 12.91
CA LEU A 319 -12.18 2.42 12.98
C LEU A 319 -11.51 1.57 14.07
N TRP A 320 -10.18 1.62 14.16
CA TRP A 320 -9.41 0.75 15.06
C TRP A 320 -9.88 0.73 16.53
N PRO A 321 -10.26 1.86 17.18
CA PRO A 321 -10.73 1.83 18.56
C PRO A 321 -11.90 0.85 18.81
N THR A 322 -12.78 0.73 17.82
CA THR A 322 -13.96 -0.17 17.86
C THR A 322 -13.62 -1.54 17.26
N VAL A 323 -12.97 -1.56 16.09
CA VAL A 323 -12.65 -2.81 15.37
C VAL A 323 -11.87 -3.79 16.24
N ARG A 324 -10.89 -3.30 17.02
CA ARG A 324 -10.06 -4.13 17.89
C ARG A 324 -10.85 -4.88 18.97
N GLU A 325 -12.07 -4.47 19.30
CA GLU A 325 -12.87 -5.12 20.34
C GLU A 325 -13.57 -6.40 19.86
N SER A 326 -13.72 -6.59 18.54
CA SER A 326 -14.33 -7.79 17.97
C SER A 326 -13.77 -8.10 16.58
N ILE A 327 -12.56 -8.68 16.56
CA ILE A 327 -11.82 -8.98 15.34
C ILE A 327 -11.21 -10.37 15.36
N LEU A 328 -11.35 -11.10 14.25
CA LEU A 328 -10.50 -12.26 13.95
C LEU A 328 -9.30 -11.79 13.14
N ASN A 329 -8.09 -12.02 13.66
CA ASN A 329 -6.84 -11.72 12.97
C ASN A 329 -6.16 -13.00 12.51
N HIS A 330 -5.69 -13.06 11.26
CA HIS A 330 -4.73 -14.06 10.80
C HIS A 330 -3.37 -13.41 10.54
N ASP A 331 -2.36 -13.83 11.29
CA ASP A 331 -0.99 -13.27 11.24
C ASP A 331 0.00 -14.23 11.92
N ASP A 332 0.80 -14.91 11.10
CA ASP A 332 1.87 -15.81 11.57
C ASP A 332 3.18 -15.07 11.90
N ILE A 333 3.33 -13.82 11.44
CA ILE A 333 4.57 -13.06 11.43
C ILE A 333 4.73 -12.28 12.74
N PHE A 334 3.79 -11.39 13.04
CA PHE A 334 3.89 -10.51 14.21
C PHE A 334 3.07 -11.02 15.39
N ARG A 335 2.05 -11.85 15.12
CA ARG A 335 1.13 -12.42 16.11
C ARG A 335 0.47 -11.35 16.98
N PHE A 336 0.21 -10.20 16.38
CA PHE A 336 -0.34 -9.04 17.08
C PHE A 336 -1.84 -9.22 17.37
N HIS A 337 -2.29 -8.75 18.55
CA HIS A 337 -3.70 -8.68 18.93
C HIS A 337 -4.47 -10.01 18.78
N HIS A 338 -4.01 -11.04 19.50
CA HIS A 338 -4.60 -12.39 19.55
C HIS A 338 -4.73 -13.09 18.18
N ALA A 339 -3.85 -12.74 17.24
CA ALA A 339 -3.83 -13.36 15.93
C ALA A 339 -3.73 -14.89 15.98
N GLN A 340 -4.47 -15.51 15.08
CA GLN A 340 -4.49 -16.93 14.84
C GLN A 340 -3.58 -17.26 13.64
N PRO A 341 -3.08 -18.48 13.56
CA PRO A 341 -2.44 -18.96 12.34
C PRO A 341 -3.40 -18.94 11.15
N TRP A 342 -2.83 -18.94 9.94
CA TRP A 342 -3.62 -19.10 8.73
C TRP A 342 -4.28 -20.50 8.69
N PRO A 343 -5.57 -20.62 8.33
CA PRO A 343 -6.20 -21.92 8.14
C PRO A 343 -5.54 -22.70 7.00
N ALA A 344 -5.64 -24.03 7.04
CA ALA A 344 -5.16 -24.88 5.96
C ALA A 344 -5.91 -24.57 4.66
N HIS A 345 -5.18 -24.44 3.56
CA HIS A 345 -5.72 -24.11 2.24
C HIS A 345 -5.12 -24.99 1.14
N GLN A 346 -5.78 -25.01 -0.01
CA GLN A 346 -5.21 -25.59 -1.23
C GLN A 346 -4.00 -24.77 -1.70
N PRO A 347 -3.08 -25.37 -2.49
CA PRO A 347 -1.94 -24.64 -3.04
C PRO A 347 -2.39 -23.35 -3.74
N ILE A 348 -1.66 -22.27 -3.49
CA ILE A 348 -1.98 -20.97 -4.09
C ILE A 348 -1.74 -21.04 -5.59
N ARG A 349 -2.71 -20.59 -6.40
CA ARG A 349 -2.58 -20.63 -7.87
C ARG A 349 -1.52 -19.68 -8.45
N TRP A 350 -1.20 -18.60 -7.74
CA TRP A 350 -0.26 -17.56 -8.18
C TRP A 350 1.18 -17.96 -7.91
N GLN A 351 1.82 -18.57 -8.92
CA GLN A 351 3.16 -19.13 -8.80
C GLN A 351 4.24 -18.07 -9.05
N THR A 352 4.50 -17.22 -8.05
CA THR A 352 5.61 -16.26 -8.04
C THR A 352 6.21 -16.13 -6.65
N ASP A 353 7.54 -15.97 -6.56
CA ASP A 353 8.27 -15.82 -5.28
C ASP A 353 7.83 -14.57 -4.50
N SER A 354 7.21 -13.61 -5.18
CA SER A 354 6.71 -12.37 -4.57
C SER A 354 5.29 -12.50 -3.99
N PHE A 355 4.61 -13.63 -4.19
CA PHE A 355 3.20 -13.74 -3.80
C PHE A 355 3.03 -13.88 -2.28
N HIS A 356 2.11 -13.08 -1.75
CA HIS A 356 1.52 -13.19 -0.42
C HIS A 356 0.13 -12.57 -0.47
N VAL A 357 -0.75 -12.86 0.48
CA VAL A 357 -2.07 -12.19 0.51
C VAL A 357 -1.85 -10.68 0.67
N GLY A 358 -2.43 -9.88 -0.23
CA GLY A 358 -2.20 -8.42 -0.29
C GLY A 358 -0.97 -7.97 -1.08
N SER A 359 -0.26 -8.89 -1.75
CA SER A 359 0.87 -8.51 -2.60
C SER A 359 0.41 -7.73 -3.83
N ASN A 360 1.11 -6.65 -4.17
CA ASN A 360 0.91 -5.91 -5.41
C ASN A 360 1.32 -6.78 -6.62
N ALA A 361 0.34 -7.32 -7.36
CA ALA A 361 0.55 -8.12 -8.56
C ALA A 361 1.13 -7.31 -9.72
N GLY A 362 0.95 -5.99 -9.70
CA GLY A 362 1.46 -5.00 -10.65
C GLY A 362 2.91 -4.59 -10.46
N PHE A 363 3.75 -5.45 -9.87
CA PHE A 363 5.15 -5.16 -9.55
C PHE A 363 6.07 -5.17 -10.78
N ALA A 364 5.64 -5.79 -11.88
CA ALA A 364 6.42 -5.91 -13.10
C ALA A 364 6.13 -4.76 -14.07
N SER A 365 6.97 -4.63 -15.10
CA SER A 365 6.78 -3.64 -16.15
C SER A 365 7.33 -4.17 -17.46
N MET A 366 6.77 -3.68 -18.56
CA MET A 366 7.33 -3.83 -19.89
C MET A 366 7.78 -2.45 -20.38
N ALA A 367 8.73 -2.45 -21.31
CA ALA A 367 9.27 -1.25 -21.89
C ALA A 367 9.58 -1.46 -23.38
N GLY A 368 9.65 -0.37 -24.13
CA GLY A 368 9.97 -0.41 -25.55
C GLY A 368 10.34 0.96 -26.11
N PRO A 369 10.78 1.00 -27.37
CA PRO A 369 11.15 2.25 -28.02
C PRO A 369 9.91 3.13 -28.23
N VAL A 370 10.09 4.44 -28.05
CA VAL A 370 9.08 5.44 -28.40
C VAL A 370 8.99 5.57 -29.92
N GLU A 371 7.78 5.46 -30.46
CA GLU A 371 7.50 5.64 -31.89
C GLU A 371 6.72 6.93 -32.13
N ASN A 372 5.65 7.16 -31.35
CA ASN A 372 4.78 8.32 -31.44
C ASN A 372 4.52 8.89 -30.05
N ALA A 373 5.37 9.82 -29.61
CA ALA A 373 5.21 10.51 -28.33
C ALA A 373 4.07 11.54 -28.39
N ASP A 374 3.20 11.52 -27.40
CA ASP A 374 2.21 12.57 -27.13
C ASP A 374 2.27 12.98 -25.65
N ASN A 375 2.70 14.21 -25.39
CA ASN A 375 2.73 14.80 -24.05
C ASN A 375 3.39 13.93 -22.96
N GLY A 376 4.48 13.24 -23.32
CA GLY A 376 5.21 12.35 -22.40
C GLY A 376 4.62 10.94 -22.26
N TRP A 377 3.67 10.57 -23.13
CA TRP A 377 3.03 9.27 -23.19
C TRP A 377 3.17 8.63 -24.58
N GLN A 378 3.17 7.31 -24.62
CA GLN A 378 3.07 6.48 -25.84
C GLN A 378 1.81 5.63 -25.71
N GLN A 379 0.97 5.59 -26.74
CA GLN A 379 -0.13 4.63 -26.78
C GLN A 379 0.42 3.24 -27.11
N VAL A 380 0.07 2.25 -26.29
CA VAL A 380 0.54 0.88 -26.44
C VAL A 380 -0.67 -0.04 -26.54
N GLU A 381 -0.78 -0.74 -27.66
CA GLU A 381 -1.73 -1.84 -27.84
C GLU A 381 -1.17 -3.11 -27.21
N ILE A 382 -1.95 -3.72 -26.34
CA ILE A 382 -1.73 -5.08 -25.84
C ILE A 382 -2.76 -6.00 -26.50
N THR A 383 -2.32 -7.14 -27.04
CA THR A 383 -3.20 -8.16 -27.60
C THR A 383 -3.01 -9.45 -26.83
N TYR A 384 -4.09 -9.96 -26.25
CA TYR A 384 -4.10 -11.21 -25.47
C TYR A 384 -5.42 -11.93 -25.68
N ASP A 385 -5.36 -13.26 -25.87
CA ASP A 385 -6.54 -14.10 -26.11
C ASP A 385 -7.44 -13.57 -27.26
N GLY A 386 -6.81 -13.14 -28.36
CA GLY A 386 -7.49 -12.62 -29.55
C GLY A 386 -8.18 -11.26 -29.39
N LYS A 387 -7.99 -10.57 -28.27
CA LYS A 387 -8.54 -9.24 -27.99
C LYS A 387 -7.42 -8.22 -27.84
N SER A 388 -7.66 -7.00 -28.32
CA SER A 388 -6.72 -5.89 -28.19
C SER A 388 -7.28 -4.76 -27.34
N TRP A 389 -6.42 -4.14 -26.54
CA TRP A 389 -6.73 -2.96 -25.75
C TRP A 389 -5.56 -1.98 -25.76
N THR A 390 -5.86 -0.70 -25.65
CA THR A 390 -4.85 0.36 -25.70
C THR A 390 -4.68 1.01 -24.34
N TYR A 391 -3.43 1.15 -23.92
CA TYR A 391 -3.05 1.79 -22.66
C TYR A 391 -2.00 2.88 -22.89
N PRO A 392 -2.06 4.00 -22.14
CA PRO A 392 -1.01 5.00 -22.16
C PRO A 392 0.21 4.53 -21.32
N ALA A 393 1.36 4.39 -21.97
CA ALA A 393 2.65 4.09 -21.34
C ALA A 393 3.46 5.38 -21.13
N LYS A 394 4.14 5.50 -19.98
CA LYS A 394 4.87 6.72 -19.62
C LYS A 394 6.25 6.71 -20.27
N ILE A 395 6.66 7.82 -20.88
CA ILE A 395 8.00 7.97 -21.46
C ILE A 395 9.04 8.29 -20.36
N GLN A 396 10.18 7.60 -20.41
CA GLN A 396 11.37 7.81 -19.59
C GLN A 396 12.56 8.17 -20.49
N GLY A 397 13.29 9.25 -20.16
CA GLY A 397 14.52 9.63 -20.85
C GLY A 397 14.36 9.88 -22.37
N GLU A 398 13.17 10.26 -22.82
CA GLU A 398 12.78 10.61 -24.20
C GLU A 398 12.70 9.46 -25.22
N THR A 399 13.31 8.31 -24.94
CA THR A 399 13.50 7.25 -25.95
C THR A 399 12.80 5.94 -25.62
N GLU A 400 12.42 5.73 -24.36
CA GLU A 400 11.81 4.51 -23.88
C GLU A 400 10.48 4.81 -23.21
N TRP A 401 9.44 4.04 -23.53
CA TRP A 401 8.22 4.03 -22.74
C TRP A 401 8.26 2.87 -21.75
N VAL A 402 7.60 3.04 -20.60
CA VAL A 402 7.45 2.03 -19.57
C VAL A 402 5.97 1.90 -19.20
N LEU A 403 5.48 0.66 -19.18
CA LEU A 403 4.11 0.31 -18.83
C LEU A 403 4.12 -0.70 -17.66
N PRO A 404 3.74 -0.26 -16.44
CA PRO A 404 3.55 -1.16 -15.31
C PRO A 404 2.39 -2.13 -15.55
N MET A 405 2.66 -3.42 -15.39
CA MET A 405 1.76 -4.51 -15.77
C MET A 405 1.70 -5.57 -14.67
N PRO A 406 0.57 -6.29 -14.52
CA PRO A 406 0.55 -7.44 -13.65
C PRO A 406 1.49 -8.54 -14.12
N PHE A 407 2.10 -9.27 -13.18
CA PHE A 407 3.09 -10.30 -13.48
C PHE A 407 2.57 -11.35 -14.48
N PHE A 408 1.30 -11.77 -14.35
CA PHE A 408 0.75 -12.80 -15.22
C PHE A 408 0.63 -12.38 -16.70
N LEU A 409 0.47 -11.09 -16.99
CA LEU A 409 0.51 -10.58 -18.37
C LEU A 409 1.94 -10.42 -18.88
N ILE A 410 2.88 -10.11 -17.99
CA ILE A 410 4.31 -10.12 -18.33
C ILE A 410 4.79 -11.54 -18.64
N ASP A 411 4.30 -12.53 -17.90
CA ASP A 411 4.62 -13.94 -18.15
C ASP A 411 3.99 -14.41 -19.47
N ALA A 412 2.73 -14.04 -19.76
CA ALA A 412 2.11 -14.30 -21.06
C ALA A 412 2.87 -13.63 -22.22
N TRP A 413 3.38 -12.42 -22.02
CA TRP A 413 4.21 -11.73 -23.01
C TRP A 413 5.53 -12.46 -23.26
N LYS A 414 6.22 -12.89 -22.20
CA LYS A 414 7.46 -13.68 -22.30
C LYS A 414 7.23 -15.04 -22.98
N ALA A 415 6.06 -15.63 -22.81
CA ALA A 415 5.66 -16.87 -23.46
C ALA A 415 5.26 -16.70 -24.94
N GLY A 416 5.02 -15.46 -25.39
CA GLY A 416 4.55 -15.15 -26.74
C GLY A 416 3.02 -15.22 -26.92
N ASP A 417 2.27 -15.44 -25.84
CA ASP A 417 0.80 -15.49 -25.84
C ASP A 417 0.18 -14.10 -25.84
N LEU A 418 0.92 -13.10 -25.36
CA LEU A 418 0.56 -11.68 -25.41
C LEU A 418 1.52 -10.96 -26.36
N THR A 419 0.99 -10.11 -27.24
CA THR A 419 1.79 -9.23 -28.09
C THR A 419 1.59 -7.77 -27.72
N VAL A 420 2.60 -6.95 -27.98
CA VAL A 420 2.61 -5.52 -27.65
C VAL A 420 3.03 -4.73 -28.87
N LYS A 421 2.36 -3.62 -29.14
CA LYS A 421 2.65 -2.73 -30.26
C LYS A 421 2.53 -1.26 -29.85
N ALA A 422 3.55 -0.45 -30.13
CA ALA A 422 3.44 1.00 -30.03
C ALA A 422 2.56 1.52 -31.19
N LEU A 423 1.60 2.38 -30.86
CA LEU A 423 0.65 2.96 -31.82
C LEU A 423 1.09 4.33 -32.33
#